data_AF-A0A0K0DNP3-F1
#
_entry.id   AF-A0A0K0DNP3-F1
#
_cell.length_a   1.000
_cell.length_b   1.000
_cell.length_c   1.000
_cell.angle_alpha   90.00
_cell.angle_beta   90.00
_cell.angle_gamma   90.00
#
_symmetry.space_group_name_H-M   'P 1'
#
loop_
_entity.id
_entity.type
_entity.pdbx_description
1 polymer ?
#
loop_
_entity_poly.entity_id
_entity_poly.type
_entity_poly.pdbx_seq_one_letter_code
_entity_poly.pdbx_strand_id
1 'polypeptide(L)'
;MNGKLTSYHDHQCLTCGRLFPQEGNLLLHIDRMHSGTRAFPCTQSECHKTFPSAELLRKHIRNTHQSCSTCNMVYSTSSALRRHERIHSNTRRYVCSRCGAGFDLSEPYKIHLRQHDGIQPYSCSICSKRFTSRAVCRRHRMSNHKS
;
A
#
# COMPACT_ATOMS: atom_id res chain seq x y z
N MET A 1 -19.81 -48.19 -1.07
CA MET A 1 -18.37 -48.54 -1.19
C MET A 1 -17.54 -47.32 -0.83
N ASN A 2 -16.90 -47.39 0.32
CA ASN A 2 -15.73 -46.66 0.82
C ASN A 2 -15.67 -45.14 0.68
N GLY A 3 -16.11 -44.47 1.74
CA GLY A 3 -15.59 -43.16 2.11
C GLY A 3 -14.11 -43.21 2.50
N LYS A 4 -13.40 -42.12 2.23
CA LYS A 4 -12.16 -41.75 2.91
C LYS A 4 -12.28 -40.30 3.33
N LEU A 5 -12.84 -40.09 4.54
CA LEU A 5 -12.56 -38.91 5.34
C LEU A 5 -11.13 -39.05 5.85
N THR A 6 -10.15 -38.45 5.19
CA THR A 6 -8.83 -38.24 5.80
C THR A 6 -8.89 -36.93 6.57
N SER A 7 -9.33 -37.00 7.83
CA SER A 7 -9.12 -35.94 8.81
C SER A 7 -7.65 -35.95 9.21
N TYR A 8 -6.81 -35.21 8.47
CA TYR A 8 -5.50 -34.82 9.00
C TYR A 8 -5.74 -33.64 9.94
N HIS A 9 -5.46 -33.80 11.23
CA HIS A 9 -5.44 -32.69 12.16
C HIS A 9 -4.23 -31.81 11.81
N ASP A 10 -4.44 -30.79 11.01
CA ASP A 10 -3.42 -29.77 10.75
C ASP A 10 -3.14 -29.00 12.05
N HIS A 11 -1.87 -28.87 12.40
CA HIS A 11 -1.41 -28.14 13.58
C HIS A 11 -1.37 -26.64 13.26
N GLN A 12 -2.17 -25.84 13.96
CA GLN A 12 -2.27 -24.40 13.72
C GLN A 12 -1.31 -23.59 14.61
N CYS A 13 -0.61 -22.64 14.02
CA CYS A 13 0.11 -21.61 14.77
C CYS A 13 -0.86 -20.58 15.33
N LEU A 14 -0.96 -20.48 16.65
CA LEU A 14 -1.86 -19.52 17.32
C LEU A 14 -1.43 -18.05 17.17
N THR A 15 -0.16 -17.80 16.84
CA THR A 15 0.38 -16.44 16.65
C THR A 15 0.06 -15.86 15.28
N CYS A 16 0.06 -16.68 14.22
CA CYS A 16 -0.12 -16.19 12.83
C CYS A 16 -1.19 -16.94 12.02
N GLY A 17 -1.84 -17.95 12.60
CA GLY A 17 -2.92 -18.72 12.00
C GLY A 17 -2.51 -19.76 10.97
N ARG A 18 -1.22 -19.91 10.63
CA ARG A 18 -0.74 -20.90 9.64
C ARG A 18 -0.98 -22.34 10.08
N LEU A 19 -1.37 -23.19 9.13
CA LEU A 19 -1.58 -24.63 9.31
C LEU A 19 -0.34 -25.42 8.88
N PHE A 20 -0.04 -26.48 9.62
CA PHE A 20 1.10 -27.36 9.38
C PHE A 20 0.66 -28.83 9.43
N PRO A 21 1.11 -29.68 8.48
CA PRO A 21 0.71 -31.09 8.45
C PRO A 21 1.24 -31.94 9.61
N GLN A 22 2.25 -31.43 10.35
CA GLN A 22 2.94 -32.15 11.42
C GLN A 22 3.31 -31.18 12.54
N GLU A 23 3.21 -31.65 13.78
CA GLU A 23 3.55 -30.87 14.98
C GLU A 23 5.00 -30.37 14.97
N GLY A 24 5.95 -31.23 14.56
CA GLY A 24 7.37 -30.84 14.47
C GLY A 24 7.61 -29.62 13.55
N ASN A 25 6.84 -29.51 12.47
CA ASN A 25 6.92 -28.36 11.56
C ASN A 25 6.32 -27.09 12.18
N LEU A 26 5.27 -27.22 12.98
CA LEU A 26 4.71 -26.11 13.75
C LEU A 26 5.71 -25.62 14.81
N LEU A 27 6.32 -26.53 15.57
CA LEU A 27 7.31 -26.19 16.60
C LEU A 27 8.53 -25.48 15.98
N LEU A 28 9.06 -26.00 14.87
CA LEU A 28 10.14 -25.36 14.13
C LEU A 28 9.74 -23.98 13.58
N HIS A 29 8.48 -23.83 13.13
CA HIS A 29 7.96 -22.54 12.69
C HIS A 29 7.91 -21.53 13.83
N ILE A 30 7.39 -21.91 15.00
CA ILE A 30 7.30 -21.04 16.17
C ILE A 30 8.70 -20.60 16.61
N ASP A 31 9.63 -21.55 16.71
CA ASP A 31 11.02 -21.29 17.05
C ASP A 31 11.70 -20.29 16.10
N ARG A 32 11.52 -20.45 14.79
CA ARG A 32 12.16 -19.59 13.79
C ARG A 32 11.50 -18.23 13.59
N MET A 33 10.20 -18.11 13.87
CA MET A 33 9.42 -16.93 13.48
C MET A 33 8.92 -16.11 14.66
N HIS A 34 8.76 -16.71 15.85
CA HIS A 34 8.13 -16.07 17.01
C HIS A 34 9.02 -16.05 18.26
N SER A 35 10.05 -16.91 18.37
CA SER A 35 10.90 -16.98 19.57
C SER A 35 11.94 -15.86 19.71
N GLY A 36 11.88 -14.80 18.88
CA GLY A 36 12.66 -13.55 19.00
C GLY A 36 14.19 -13.65 18.80
N THR A 37 14.81 -14.78 19.15
CA THR A 37 16.26 -15.02 19.12
C THR A 37 16.75 -15.57 17.78
N ARG A 38 15.86 -16.21 17.01
CA ARG A 38 16.13 -16.77 15.67
C ARG A 38 15.35 -16.08 14.56
N ALA A 39 14.43 -15.21 14.93
CA ALA A 39 13.54 -14.51 14.03
C ALA A 39 14.11 -13.14 13.66
N PHE A 40 13.91 -12.72 12.41
CA PHE A 40 14.40 -11.45 11.88
C PHE A 40 13.22 -10.53 11.55
N PRO A 41 12.71 -9.76 12.53
CA PRO A 41 11.60 -8.84 12.30
C PRO A 41 12.04 -7.62 11.48
N CYS A 42 11.14 -7.13 10.62
CA CYS A 42 11.35 -5.84 9.97
C CYS A 42 11.15 -4.72 10.99
N THR A 43 12.12 -3.81 11.07
CA THR A 43 12.10 -2.67 12.00
C THR A 43 11.45 -1.42 11.42
N GLN A 44 10.99 -1.47 10.16
CA GLN A 44 10.33 -0.34 9.52
C GLN A 44 8.91 -0.15 10.06
N SER A 45 8.57 1.09 10.40
CA SER A 45 7.23 1.46 10.88
C SER A 45 6.17 0.97 9.90
N GLU A 46 5.09 0.38 10.42
CA GLU A 46 4.01 -0.27 9.67
C GLU A 46 4.35 -1.63 9.02
N CYS A 47 5.61 -2.11 9.08
CA CYS A 47 5.98 -3.43 8.56
C CYS A 47 6.11 -4.48 9.67
N HIS A 48 5.01 -5.13 10.01
CA HIS A 48 4.99 -6.19 11.03
C HIS A 48 5.45 -7.57 10.51
N LYS A 49 6.30 -7.61 9.48
CA LYS A 49 6.74 -8.87 8.86
C LYS A 49 8.00 -9.41 9.55
N THR A 50 8.00 -10.72 9.78
CA THR A 50 9.13 -11.45 10.36
C THR A 50 9.65 -12.48 9.37
N PHE A 51 10.97 -12.67 9.35
CA PHE A 51 11.66 -13.56 8.41
C PHE A 51 12.50 -14.59 9.18
N PRO A 52 12.69 -15.81 8.63
CA PRO A 52 13.49 -16.85 9.28
C PRO A 52 15.00 -16.67 9.09
N SER A 53 15.44 -15.71 8.26
CA SER A 53 16.86 -15.41 8.05
C SER A 53 17.10 -13.93 7.76
N ALA A 54 18.29 -13.45 8.12
CA ALA A 54 18.75 -12.09 7.83
C ALA A 54 18.77 -11.78 6.33
N GLU A 55 19.07 -12.77 5.48
CA GLU A 55 19.12 -12.59 4.02
C GLU A 55 17.73 -12.28 3.44
N LEU A 56 16.71 -13.02 3.87
CA LEU A 56 15.34 -12.80 3.42
C LEU A 56 14.80 -11.46 3.93
N LEU A 57 15.14 -11.05 5.16
CA LEU A 57 14.84 -9.72 5.67
C LEU A 57 15.53 -8.63 4.83
N ARG A 58 16.82 -8.77 4.51
CA ARG A 58 17.55 -7.81 3.65
C ARG A 58 16.94 -7.70 2.26
N LYS A 59 16.57 -8.82 1.64
CA LYS A 59 15.89 -8.86 0.34
C LYS A 59 14.52 -8.17 0.42
N HIS A 60 13.78 -8.40 1.51
CA HIS A 60 12.52 -7.72 1.76
C HIS A 60 12.70 -6.20 1.88
N ILE A 61 13.64 -5.72 2.71
CA ILE A 61 13.93 -4.29 2.88
C ILE A 61 14.31 -3.67 1.54
N ARG A 62 15.22 -4.30 0.79
CA ARG A 62 15.67 -3.81 -0.52
C ARG A 62 14.57 -3.75 -1.58
N ASN A 63 13.54 -4.59 -1.50
CA ASN A 63 12.48 -4.61 -2.50
C ASN A 63 11.23 -3.83 -2.06
N THR A 64 11.04 -3.67 -0.75
CA THR A 64 9.78 -3.21 -0.16
C THR A 64 9.95 -1.88 0.57
N HIS A 65 11.12 -1.56 1.09
CA HIS A 65 11.38 -0.32 1.84
C HIS A 65 12.36 0.54 1.05
N GLN A 66 11.84 1.28 0.08
CA GLN A 66 12.62 2.17 -0.78
C GLN A 66 12.67 3.57 -0.15
N SER A 67 13.85 4.03 0.27
CA SER A 67 14.02 5.37 0.85
C SER A 67 14.37 6.41 -0.21
N CYS A 68 13.85 7.62 -0.05
CA CYS A 68 14.27 8.77 -0.84
C CYS A 68 15.62 9.29 -0.35
N SER A 69 16.59 9.45 -1.25
CA SER A 69 17.92 9.96 -0.90
C SER A 69 17.92 11.44 -0.48
N THR A 70 16.89 12.21 -0.86
CA THR A 70 16.81 13.65 -0.54
C THR A 70 16.18 13.92 0.82
N CYS A 71 15.17 13.14 1.24
CA CYS A 71 14.42 13.40 2.48
C CYS A 71 14.22 12.17 3.37
N ASN A 72 14.84 11.03 3.05
CA ASN A 72 14.80 9.77 3.79
C ASN A 72 13.41 9.15 4.02
N MET A 73 12.37 9.67 3.36
CA MET A 73 11.03 9.07 3.40
C MET A 73 11.03 7.68 2.78
N VAL A 74 10.42 6.71 3.45
CA VAL A 74 10.36 5.31 3.02
C VAL A 74 9.05 5.02 2.29
N TYR A 75 9.15 4.30 1.17
CA TYR A 75 8.04 3.91 0.32
C TYR A 75 7.97 2.40 0.18
N SER A 76 6.75 1.88 0.16
CA SER A 76 6.46 0.44 0.05
C SER A 76 6.77 -0.15 -1.35
N THR A 77 6.96 0.70 -2.36
CA THR A 77 7.22 0.30 -3.75
C THR A 77 8.16 1.28 -4.45
N SER A 78 8.94 0.78 -5.41
CA SER A 78 9.82 1.60 -6.26
C SER A 78 9.05 2.63 -7.09
N SER A 79 7.87 2.26 -7.60
CA SER A 79 6.98 3.19 -8.31
C SER A 79 6.50 4.36 -7.45
N ALA A 80 6.23 4.12 -6.16
CA ALA A 80 5.83 5.17 -5.23
C ALA A 80 7.01 6.09 -4.91
N LEU A 81 8.20 5.54 -4.67
CA LEU A 81 9.42 6.34 -4.49
C LEU A 81 9.70 7.19 -5.73
N ARG A 82 9.73 6.59 -6.93
CA ARG A 82 10.00 7.31 -8.19
C ARG A 82 8.99 8.42 -8.46
N ARG A 83 7.74 8.23 -8.04
CA ARG A 83 6.72 9.28 -8.11
C ARG A 83 7.05 10.40 -7.11
N HIS A 84 7.39 10.05 -5.88
CA HIS A 84 7.79 11.02 -4.87
C HIS A 84 9.00 11.85 -5.31
N GLU A 85 10.04 11.23 -5.85
CA GLU A 85 11.27 11.93 -6.29
C GLU A 85 10.99 13.04 -7.33
N ARG A 86 9.86 12.98 -8.03
CA ARG A 86 9.45 14.05 -8.95
C ARG A 86 9.26 15.39 -8.26
N ILE A 87 8.85 15.39 -6.98
CA ILE A 87 8.68 16.63 -6.21
C ILE A 87 10.00 17.36 -6.03
N HIS A 88 11.12 16.63 -5.91
CA HIS A 88 12.45 17.22 -5.76
C HIS A 88 12.99 17.73 -7.10
N SER A 89 12.63 17.06 -8.20
CA SER A 89 13.13 17.40 -9.54
C SER A 89 12.44 18.60 -10.21
N ASN A 90 11.31 19.07 -9.68
CA ASN A 90 10.43 20.08 -10.33
C ASN A 90 10.04 19.76 -11.80
N THR A 91 10.21 18.52 -12.26
CA THR A 91 9.92 18.13 -13.65
C THR A 91 8.42 17.95 -13.87
N ARG A 92 7.76 19.00 -14.37
CA ARG A 92 6.35 18.96 -14.77
C ARG A 92 6.23 18.38 -16.18
N ARG A 93 5.92 17.07 -16.27
CA ARG A 93 5.82 16.34 -17.54
C ARG A 93 4.52 16.61 -18.30
N TYR A 94 3.47 17.01 -17.59
CA TYR A 94 2.15 17.23 -18.17
C TYR A 94 1.81 18.71 -18.07
N VAL A 95 1.86 19.44 -19.19
CA VAL A 95 1.59 20.86 -19.23
C VAL A 95 0.28 21.11 -19.97
N CYS A 96 -0.60 21.91 -19.38
CA CYS A 96 -1.83 22.34 -20.02
C CYS A 96 -1.51 23.38 -21.10
N SER A 97 -1.83 23.07 -22.35
CA SER A 97 -1.65 24.02 -23.45
C SER A 97 -2.59 25.22 -23.37
N ARG A 98 -3.74 25.10 -22.68
CA ARG A 98 -4.73 26.18 -22.54
C ARG A 98 -4.30 27.26 -21.53
N CYS A 99 -3.60 26.89 -20.45
CA CYS A 99 -3.30 27.81 -19.34
C CYS A 99 -1.87 27.71 -18.79
N GLY A 100 -1.01 26.86 -19.35
CA GLY A 100 0.38 26.68 -18.92
C GLY A 100 0.56 25.92 -17.58
N ALA A 101 -0.52 25.51 -16.91
CA ALA A 101 -0.44 24.77 -15.66
C ALA A 101 0.29 23.43 -15.88
N GLY A 102 1.32 23.15 -15.07
CA GLY A 102 2.13 21.94 -15.19
C GLY A 102 1.98 20.99 -14.00
N PHE A 103 1.98 19.70 -14.29
CA PHE A 103 1.74 18.61 -13.35
C PHE A 103 2.82 17.54 -13.49
N ASP A 104 3.17 16.91 -12.38
CA ASP A 104 4.13 15.81 -12.27
C ASP A 104 3.51 14.44 -12.63
N LEU A 105 2.18 14.35 -12.63
CA LEU A 105 1.39 13.14 -12.82
C LEU A 105 0.21 13.35 -13.78
N SER A 106 -0.17 12.27 -14.48
CA SER A 106 -1.23 12.30 -15.48
C SER A 106 -2.63 12.44 -14.88
N GLU A 107 -2.90 11.86 -13.71
CA GLU A 107 -4.23 11.91 -13.09
C GLU A 107 -4.61 13.34 -12.64
N PRO A 108 -3.76 14.09 -11.89
CA PRO A 108 -4.01 15.51 -11.61
C PRO A 108 -4.19 16.35 -12.88
N TYR A 109 -3.39 16.09 -13.91
CA TYR A 109 -3.51 16.76 -15.21
C TYR A 109 -4.87 16.49 -15.87
N LYS A 110 -5.32 15.23 -15.93
CA LYS A 110 -6.65 14.88 -16.47
C LYS A 110 -7.79 15.52 -15.68
N ILE A 111 -7.69 15.54 -14.34
CA ILE A 111 -8.68 16.22 -13.48
C ILE A 111 -8.70 17.73 -13.76
N HIS A 112 -7.54 18.33 -13.99
CA HIS A 112 -7.43 19.73 -14.36
C HIS A 112 -8.09 20.01 -15.72
N LEU A 113 -7.86 19.18 -16.75
CA LEU A 113 -8.51 19.35 -18.05
C LEU A 113 -10.04 19.36 -17.95
N ARG A 114 -10.62 18.54 -17.07
CA ARG A 114 -12.08 18.54 -16.80
C ARG A 114 -12.59 19.90 -16.33
N GLN A 115 -11.76 20.74 -15.69
CA GLN A 115 -12.15 22.08 -15.29
C GLN A 115 -12.38 22.99 -16.49
N HIS A 116 -11.59 22.85 -17.54
CA HIS A 116 -11.77 23.63 -18.77
C HIS A 116 -13.00 23.16 -19.55
N ASP A 117 -13.28 21.86 -19.56
CA ASP A 117 -14.41 21.30 -20.29
C ASP A 117 -15.72 21.31 -19.46
N GLY A 118 -15.68 21.83 -18.23
CA GLY A 118 -16.84 21.86 -17.32
C GLY A 118 -17.31 20.47 -16.85
N ILE A 119 -16.51 19.42 -17.05
CA ILE A 119 -16.89 18.03 -16.77
C ILE A 119 -16.81 17.75 -15.26
N GLN A 120 -17.95 17.48 -14.63
CA GLN A 120 -18.02 17.15 -13.21
C GLN A 120 -18.72 15.79 -13.03
N PRO A 121 -18.00 14.66 -13.12
CA PRO A 121 -18.63 13.35 -13.19
C PRO A 121 -19.07 12.82 -11.81
N TYR A 122 -18.65 13.46 -10.72
CA TYR A 122 -18.93 13.00 -9.35
C TYR A 122 -19.98 13.87 -8.70
N SER A 123 -21.10 13.31 -8.26
CA SER A 123 -22.13 13.99 -7.46
C SER A 123 -22.02 13.64 -5.98
N CYS A 124 -22.36 14.60 -5.11
CA CYS A 124 -22.58 14.36 -3.70
C CYS A 124 -23.93 13.66 -3.51
N SER A 125 -23.96 12.55 -2.77
CA SER A 125 -25.19 11.79 -2.54
C SER A 125 -26.20 12.50 -1.62
N ILE A 126 -25.81 13.58 -0.95
CA ILE A 126 -26.64 14.28 0.04
C ILE A 126 -27.25 15.55 -0.56
N CYS A 127 -26.43 16.40 -1.20
CA CYS A 127 -26.88 17.68 -1.76
C CYS A 127 -26.82 17.75 -3.29
N SER A 128 -26.55 16.64 -3.98
CA SER A 128 -26.44 16.55 -5.45
C SER A 128 -25.39 17.44 -6.12
N LYS A 129 -24.60 18.22 -5.35
CA LYS A 129 -23.52 19.07 -5.88
C LYS A 129 -22.48 18.24 -6.62
N ARG A 130 -22.03 18.74 -7.77
CA ARG A 130 -21.10 18.02 -8.68
C ARG A 130 -19.66 18.51 -8.55
N PHE A 131 -18.71 17.61 -8.80
CA PHE A 131 -17.27 17.81 -8.62
C PHE A 131 -16.45 17.14 -9.73
N THR A 132 -15.27 17.68 -10.01
CA THR A 132 -14.34 17.18 -11.05
C THR A 132 -13.56 15.93 -10.64
N SER A 133 -13.46 15.64 -9.33
CA SER A 133 -12.80 14.45 -8.79
C SER A 133 -13.52 13.87 -7.58
N ARG A 134 -13.39 12.54 -7.40
CA ARG A 134 -13.94 11.80 -6.25
C ARG A 134 -13.39 12.32 -4.92
N ALA A 135 -12.11 12.68 -4.87
CA ALA A 135 -11.45 13.15 -3.66
C ALA A 135 -12.06 14.48 -3.17
N VAL A 136 -12.35 15.41 -4.08
CA VAL A 136 -12.99 16.69 -3.74
C VAL A 136 -14.43 16.47 -3.28
N CYS A 137 -15.19 15.60 -3.97
CA CYS A 137 -16.54 15.23 -3.54
C CYS A 137 -16.55 14.62 -2.13
N ARG A 138 -15.64 13.67 -1.86
CA ARG A 138 -15.49 13.06 -0.52
C ARG A 138 -15.16 14.10 0.54
N ARG A 139 -14.22 15.01 0.28
CA ARG A 139 -13.85 16.09 1.21
C ARG A 139 -15.04 17.00 1.51
N HIS A 140 -15.75 17.43 0.47
CA HIS A 140 -16.98 18.21 0.62
C HIS A 140 -17.99 17.49 1.51
N ARG A 141 -18.25 16.20 1.26
CA ARG A 141 -19.18 15.41 2.09
C ARG A 141 -18.74 15.37 3.55
N MET A 142 -17.46 15.11 3.82
CA MET A 142 -16.92 15.04 5.18
C MET A 142 -16.96 16.37 5.93
N SER A 143 -16.83 17.51 5.24
CA SER A 143 -16.83 18.82 5.91
C SER A 143 -18.21 19.46 6.00
N ASN A 144 -19.10 19.23 5.04
CA ASN A 144 -20.40 19.91 4.92
C ASN A 144 -21.58 19.03 5.35
N HIS A 145 -21.40 17.71 5.43
CA HIS A 145 -22.46 16.76 5.77
C HIS A 145 -21.95 15.75 6.81
N LYS A 146 -21.31 16.26 7.86
CA LYS A 146 -20.92 15.44 9.00
C LYS A 146 -22.17 14.75 9.55
N SER A 147 -22.15 13.42 9.57
CA SER A 147 -23.04 12.61 10.41
C SER A 147 -22.57 12.69 11.85
#